data_AF-A0A380C8V9-F1
#
_entry.id   AF-A0A380C8V9-F1
#
_cell.length_a   1.000
_cell.length_b   1.000
_cell.length_c   1.000
_cell.angle_alpha   90.00
_cell.angle_beta   90.00
_cell.angle_gamma   90.00
#
_symmetry.space_group_name_H-M   'P 1'
#
loop_
_entity.id
_entity.type
_entity.pdbx_description
1 polymer ?
#
loop_
_entity_poly.entity_id
_entity_poly.type
_entity_poly.pdbx_seq_one_letter_code
_entity_poly.pdbx_strand_id
1 'polypeptide(L)'
;MKNLEHQTKQAFLFSLAFYVIGLLACFINIQFATLIISVSLLISLIWVFLVLREIFLSGRISNAERLGLAIFIVMGNILAGAVYFWFLRNRVIHSAAKNKFNK
;
A
#
# COMPACT_ATOMS: atom_id res chain seq x y z
N MET A 1 12.80 -10.72 -19.09
CA MET A 1 11.95 -9.53 -18.87
C MET A 1 10.45 -9.83 -18.89
N LYS A 2 9.92 -10.67 -19.82
CA LYS A 2 8.48 -11.03 -19.88
C LYS A 2 7.87 -11.54 -18.55
N ASN A 3 8.61 -12.34 -17.77
CA ASN A 3 8.12 -12.85 -16.48
C ASN A 3 8.13 -11.79 -15.34
N LEU A 4 9.02 -10.80 -15.41
CA LEU A 4 9.09 -9.72 -14.42
C LEU A 4 7.89 -8.78 -14.58
N GLU A 5 7.62 -8.34 -15.80
CA GLU A 5 6.45 -7.51 -16.14
C GLU A 5 5.14 -8.16 -15.70
N HIS A 6 4.99 -9.47 -15.95
CA HIS A 6 3.79 -10.21 -15.55
C HIS A 6 3.66 -10.32 -14.02
N GLN A 7 4.75 -10.52 -13.29
CA GLN A 7 4.75 -10.61 -11.83
C GLN A 7 4.44 -9.27 -11.18
N THR A 8 5.04 -8.17 -11.66
CA THR A 8 4.76 -6.83 -11.13
C THR A 8 3.31 -6.43 -11.39
N LYS A 9 2.82 -6.66 -12.61
CA LYS A 9 1.43 -6.35 -12.98
C LYS A 9 0.44 -7.19 -12.17
N GLN A 10 0.71 -8.47 -11.95
CA GLN A 10 -0.13 -9.30 -11.08
C GLN A 10 -0.09 -8.81 -9.64
N ALA A 11 1.08 -8.55 -9.07
CA ALA A 11 1.20 -8.08 -7.70
C ALA A 11 0.46 -6.74 -7.49
N PHE A 12 0.52 -5.83 -8.47
CA PHE A 12 -0.24 -4.59 -8.47
C PHE A 12 -1.75 -4.82 -8.60
N LEU A 13 -2.19 -5.65 -9.55
CA LEU A 13 -3.62 -5.93 -9.73
C LEU A 13 -4.22 -6.63 -8.51
N PHE A 14 -3.43 -7.50 -7.89
CA PHE A 14 -3.81 -8.22 -6.69
C PHE A 14 -3.85 -7.29 -5.47
N SER A 15 -2.85 -6.41 -5.30
CA SER A 15 -2.87 -5.40 -4.24
C SER A 15 -4.08 -4.46 -4.38
N LEU A 16 -4.36 -4.02 -5.61
CA LEU A 16 -5.50 -3.16 -5.93
C LEU A 16 -6.83 -3.85 -5.68
N ALA A 17 -6.97 -5.11 -6.11
CA ALA A 17 -8.17 -5.91 -5.85
C ALA A 17 -8.42 -6.07 -4.35
N PHE A 18 -7.38 -6.39 -3.57
CA PHE A 18 -7.49 -6.50 -2.12
C PHE A 18 -7.81 -5.16 -1.43
N TYR A 19 -7.31 -4.03 -1.96
CA TYR A 19 -7.69 -2.70 -1.47
C TYR A 19 -9.16 -2.41 -1.73
N VAL A 20 -9.65 -2.66 -2.95
CA VAL A 20 -11.06 -2.44 -3.32
C VAL A 20 -11.97 -3.35 -2.50
N ILE A 21 -11.63 -4.62 -2.35
CA ILE A 21 -12.39 -5.60 -1.56
C ILE A 21 -12.36 -5.21 -0.07
N GLY A 22 -11.21 -4.82 0.47
CA GLY A 22 -11.08 -4.39 1.86
C GLY A 22 -11.87 -3.12 2.16
N LEU A 23 -11.90 -2.18 1.21
CA LEU A 23 -12.67 -0.95 1.32
C LEU A 23 -14.18 -1.22 1.27
N LEU A 24 -14.63 -2.08 0.35
CA LEU A 24 -16.01 -2.56 0.28
C LEU A 24 -16.41 -3.33 1.55
N ALA A 25 -15.55 -4.21 2.07
CA ALA A 25 -15.81 -4.96 3.30
C ALA A 25 -15.91 -4.03 4.53
N CYS A 26 -15.16 -2.92 4.54
CA CYS A 26 -15.26 -1.87 5.55
C CYS A 26 -16.63 -1.16 5.49
N PHE A 27 -17.13 -0.84 4.29
CA PHE A 27 -18.48 -0.26 4.11
C PHE A 27 -19.60 -1.18 4.61
N ILE A 28 -19.40 -2.50 4.53
CA ILE A 28 -20.38 -3.51 4.97
C ILE A 28 -20.17 -3.90 6.46
N ASN A 29 -19.24 -3.24 7.20
CA ASN A 29 -18.95 -3.51 8.62
C ASN A 29 -18.56 -4.96 8.94
N ILE A 30 -17.88 -5.64 8.01
CA ILE A 30 -17.44 -7.03 8.22
C ILE A 30 -16.25 -7.04 9.19
N GLN A 31 -16.33 -7.81 10.28
CA GLN A 31 -15.26 -7.90 11.30
C GLN A 31 -13.88 -8.33 10.72
N PHE A 32 -13.88 -9.11 9.64
CA PHE A 32 -12.68 -9.52 8.91
C PHE A 32 -12.04 -8.42 8.05
N ALA A 33 -12.71 -7.28 7.84
CA ALA A 33 -12.20 -6.19 7.01
C ALA A 33 -10.84 -5.68 7.50
N THR A 34 -10.63 -5.60 8.81
CA THR A 34 -9.35 -5.18 9.41
C THR A 34 -8.19 -6.12 9.03
N LEU A 35 -8.45 -7.42 8.97
CA LEU A 35 -7.44 -8.42 8.61
C LEU A 35 -7.14 -8.35 7.12
N ILE A 36 -8.17 -8.22 6.28
CA ILE A 36 -8.04 -8.04 4.82
C ILE A 36 -7.25 -6.77 4.50
N ILE A 37 -7.52 -5.66 5.20
CA ILE A 37 -6.78 -4.40 5.05
C ILE A 37 -5.32 -4.59 5.46
N SER A 38 -5.04 -5.29 6.56
CA SER A 38 -3.67 -5.56 7.01
C SER A 38 -2.87 -6.40 5.99
N VAL A 39 -3.50 -7.42 5.42
CA VAL A 39 -2.90 -8.25 4.35
C VAL A 39 -2.71 -7.42 3.08
N SER A 40 -3.69 -6.58 2.72
CA SER A 40 -3.58 -5.66 1.58
C SER A 40 -2.42 -4.67 1.75
N LEU A 41 -2.19 -4.15 2.95
CA LEU A 41 -1.05 -3.29 3.28
C LEU A 41 0.29 -4.03 3.14
N LEU A 42 0.38 -5.29 3.57
CA LEU A 42 1.56 -6.14 3.36
C LEU A 42 1.84 -6.36 1.87
N ILE A 43 0.82 -6.69 1.09
CA ILE A 43 0.94 -6.83 -0.36
C ILE A 43 1.29 -5.49 -1.01
N SER A 44 0.82 -4.36 -0.44
CA SER A 44 1.17 -3.01 -0.86
C SER A 44 2.68 -2.74 -0.75
N LEU A 45 3.37 -3.32 0.24
CA LEU A 45 4.82 -3.19 0.35
C LEU A 45 5.55 -4.06 -0.69
N ILE A 46 5.01 -5.25 -0.97
CA ILE A 46 5.59 -6.18 -1.93
C ILE A 46 5.57 -5.61 -3.35
N TRP A 47 4.47 -5.00 -3.81
CA TRP A 47 4.43 -4.46 -5.17
C TRP A 47 5.36 -3.25 -5.33
N VAL A 48 5.50 -2.39 -4.30
CA VAL A 48 6.44 -1.25 -4.34
C VAL A 48 7.86 -1.75 -4.57
N PHE A 49 8.27 -2.81 -3.86
CA PHE A 49 9.57 -3.43 -4.07
C PHE A 49 9.73 -4.04 -5.46
N LEU A 50 8.72 -4.74 -5.96
CA LEU A 50 8.74 -5.33 -7.31
C LEU A 50 8.83 -4.26 -8.41
N VAL A 51 8.11 -3.14 -8.27
CA VAL A 51 8.17 -2.04 -9.25
C VAL A 51 9.52 -1.34 -9.19
N LEU A 52 10.07 -1.07 -8.01
CA LEU A 52 11.43 -0.52 -7.88
C LEU A 52 12.45 -1.44 -8.56
N ARG A 53 12.36 -2.75 -8.30
CA ARG A 53 13.21 -3.75 -8.95
C ARG A 53 13.06 -3.72 -10.48
N GLU A 54 11.85 -3.62 -11.00
CA GLU A 54 11.61 -3.52 -12.45
C GLU A 54 12.21 -2.24 -13.04
N ILE A 55 12.05 -1.10 -12.38
CA ILE A 55 12.64 0.18 -12.76
C ILE A 55 14.17 0.07 -12.80
N PHE A 56 14.81 -0.50 -11.78
CA PHE A 56 16.27 -0.64 -11.71
C PHE A 56 16.84 -1.68 -12.69
N LEU A 57 16.09 -2.74 -13.02
CA LEU A 57 16.53 -3.74 -14.01
C LEU A 57 16.24 -3.33 -15.46
N SER A 58 15.41 -2.31 -15.70
CA SER A 58 15.03 -1.92 -17.05
C SER A 58 16.17 -1.25 -17.81
N GLY A 59 16.79 -1.94 -18.76
CA GLY A 59 17.82 -1.37 -19.65
C GLY A 59 17.28 -0.43 -20.74
N ARG A 60 15.97 -0.13 -20.74
CA ARG A 60 15.30 0.67 -21.77
C ARG A 60 15.10 2.14 -21.39
N ILE A 61 15.24 2.47 -20.10
CA ILE A 61 15.00 3.81 -19.57
C ILE A 61 16.32 4.45 -19.18
N SER A 62 16.43 5.76 -19.38
CA SER A 62 17.60 6.53 -18.96
C SER A 62 17.72 6.58 -17.43
N ASN A 63 18.94 6.84 -16.94
CA ASN A 63 19.17 6.95 -15.50
C ASN A 63 18.32 8.07 -14.84
N ALA A 64 18.02 9.16 -15.57
CA ALA A 64 17.18 10.25 -15.08
C ALA A 64 15.71 9.82 -14.95
N GLU A 65 15.16 9.13 -15.96
CA GLU A 65 13.79 8.59 -15.91
C GLU A 65 13.63 7.53 -14.82
N ARG A 66 14.63 6.66 -14.67
CA ARG A 66 14.68 5.64 -13.62
C ARG A 66 14.58 6.26 -12.23
N LEU A 67 15.35 7.33 -12.00
CA LEU A 67 15.41 8.02 -10.71
C LEU A 67 14.11 8.81 -10.46
N GLY A 68 13.55 9.45 -11.49
CA GLY A 68 12.25 10.13 -11.42
C GLY A 68 11.09 9.18 -11.07
N LEU A 69 11.03 8.01 -11.71
CA LEU A 69 10.00 7.00 -11.42
C LEU A 69 10.13 6.42 -10.00
N ALA A 70 11.36 6.15 -9.55
CA ALA A 70 11.60 5.68 -8.19
C ALA A 70 11.15 6.71 -7.14
N ILE A 71 11.50 7.98 -7.33
CA ILE A 71 11.07 9.07 -6.44
C ILE A 71 9.54 9.19 -6.43
N PHE A 72 8.89 9.12 -7.58
CA PHE A 72 7.43 9.22 -7.69
C PHE A 72 6.71 8.16 -6.85
N ILE A 73 7.15 6.90 -6.94
CA ILE A 73 6.56 5.78 -6.19
C ILE A 73 6.79 5.91 -4.68
N VAL A 74 8.01 6.31 -4.29
CA VAL A 74 8.36 6.50 -2.88
C VAL A 74 7.58 7.69 -2.29
N MET A 75 7.48 8.81 -3.00
CA MET A 75 6.70 9.97 -2.55
C MET A 75 5.22 9.61 -2.37
N GLY A 76 4.62 8.83 -3.27
CA GLY A 76 3.24 8.36 -3.11
C GLY A 76 3.03 7.56 -1.81
N ASN A 77 3.97 6.69 -1.47
CA ASN A 77 3.93 5.93 -0.21
C ASN A 77 4.12 6.83 1.03
N ILE A 78 5.05 7.79 0.97
CA ILE A 78 5.28 8.75 2.06
C ILE A 78 4.03 9.60 2.29
N LEU A 79 3.36 10.05 1.22
CA LEU A 79 2.14 10.83 1.32
C LEU A 79 1.01 10.03 2.01
N ALA A 80 0.85 8.76 1.66
CA ALA A 80 -0.09 7.86 2.34
C ALA A 80 0.24 7.71 3.83
N GLY A 81 1.51 7.54 4.17
CA GLY A 81 1.98 7.52 5.56
C GLY A 81 1.70 8.83 6.30
N ALA A 82 1.92 9.98 5.66
CA ALA A 82 1.66 11.29 6.24
C ALA A 82 0.17 11.49 6.56
N VAL A 83 -0.73 11.10 5.65
CA VAL A 83 -2.19 11.13 5.90
C VAL A 83 -2.55 10.27 7.11
N TYR A 84 -1.96 9.08 7.25
CA TYR A 84 -2.16 8.24 8.43
C TYR A 84 -1.70 8.94 9.72
N PHE A 85 -0.44 9.40 9.76
CA PHE A 85 0.15 9.97 10.97
C PHE A 85 -0.52 11.27 11.44
N TRP A 86 -0.91 12.14 10.51
CA TRP A 86 -1.50 13.43 10.85
C TRP A 86 -3.01 13.40 11.06
N PHE A 87 -3.77 12.61 10.29
CA PHE A 87 -5.23 12.63 10.35
C PHE A 87 -5.84 11.40 11.03
N LEU A 88 -5.40 10.18 10.69
CA LEU A 88 -6.05 8.96 11.18
C LEU A 88 -5.50 8.50 12.54
N ARG A 89 -4.23 8.75 12.84
CA ARG A 89 -3.56 8.29 14.07
C ARG A 89 -4.28 8.74 15.33
N ASN A 90 -4.76 9.98 15.37
CA ASN A 90 -5.50 10.49 16.52
C ASN A 90 -6.79 9.71 16.75
N ARG A 91 -7.52 9.31 15.70
CA ARG A 91 -8.73 8.48 15.83
C ARG A 91 -8.40 7.06 16.33
N VAL A 92 -7.28 6.49 15.91
CA VAL A 92 -6.86 5.14 16.33
C VAL A 92 -6.41 5.11 17.80
N ILE A 93 -5.54 6.05 18.20
CA ILE A 93 -4.94 6.05 19.54
C ILE A 93 -5.94 6.54 20.62
N HIS A 94 -6.75 7.56 20.35
CA HIS A 94 -7.74 8.02 21.35
C HIS A 94 -8.90 7.04 21.54
N SER A 95 -9.29 6.28 20.52
CA SER A 95 -10.34 5.26 20.65
C SER A 95 -9.90 4.10 21.56
N ALA A 96 -8.61 3.73 21.51
CA ALA A 96 -8.04 2.72 22.41
C ALA A 96 -7.95 3.19 23.88
N ALA A 97 -7.68 4.47 24.14
CA ALA A 97 -7.64 5.02 25.49
C ALA A 97 -9.04 5.09 26.14
N LYS A 98 -10.06 5.47 25.38
CA LYS A 98 -11.44 5.56 25.89
C LYS A 98 -12.04 4.20 26.26
N ASN A 99 -11.71 3.14 25.53
CA ASN A 99 -12.15 1.77 25.84
C ASN A 99 -11.47 1.16 27.08
N LYS A 100 -10.34 1.70 27.54
CA LYS A 100 -9.63 1.22 28.73
C LYS A 100 -10.17 1.81 30.03
N PHE A 101 -10.89 2.92 29.97
CA PHE A 101 -11.49 3.61 31.12
C PHE A 101 -12.99 3.31 31.31
N ASN A 102 -13.57 2.50 30.44
CA ASN A 102 -15.00 2.13 30.49
C ASN A 102 -15.19 0.62 30.69
N LYS A 103 -14.23 -0.03 31.34
CA LYS A 103 -14.25 -1.45 31.69
C LYS A 103 -14.04 -1.63 33.17
#